data_AF-A0A352F6W4-F1
#
_entry.id   AF-A0A352F6W4-F1
#
_cell.length_a   1.000
_cell.length_b   1.000
_cell.length_c   1.000
_cell.angle_alpha   90.00
_cell.angle_beta   90.00
_cell.angle_gamma   90.00
#
_symmetry.space_group_name_H-M   'P 1'
#
loop_
_entity.id
_entity.type
_entity.pdbx_description
1 polymer ?
#
loop_
_entity_poly.entity_id
_entity_poly.type
_entity_poly.pdbx_seq_one_letter_code
_entity_poly.pdbx_strand_id
1 'polypeptide(L)'
;MLGLMILGALSWLLISAMKAPHSFIEEFKTEMAGIKNNKVILSYPDDLLERKTRLDSRLAMSDDDSIGLRINLKEKFLYLEIKGIVLHKTPILEQKSSSFFKHLSVAEKYVLFHNPLTIQKDDATISKDQFQEVIAPKDTIEAAKMTEIIPDTTLTEPVMYRLYLNHGIRVQITGQLPDSIPQFWPRFRFDYRDRYKYLKELTRSVIRNKPAPYQPTISLVINSRDAEAIYRAVPKKGNVILEL
;
A
#
# COMPACT_ATOMS: atom_id res chain seq x y z
N MET A 1 2.74 -40.35 17.88
CA MET A 1 3.75 -39.70 17.02
C MET A 1 3.22 -38.50 16.24
N LEU A 2 2.07 -38.59 15.56
CA LEU A 2 1.54 -37.51 14.71
C LEU A 2 1.36 -36.16 15.43
N GLY A 3 0.84 -36.17 16.67
CA GLY A 3 0.62 -34.96 17.47
C GLY A 3 1.91 -34.20 17.84
N LEU A 4 3.01 -34.92 18.10
CA LEU A 4 4.32 -34.31 18.41
C LEU A 4 4.94 -33.64 17.17
N MET A 5 4.74 -34.22 15.99
CA MET A 5 5.19 -33.60 14.73
C MET A 5 4.40 -32.33 14.39
N ILE A 6 3.08 -32.33 14.66
CA ILE A 6 2.22 -31.15 14.45
C ILE A 6 2.62 -30.02 15.40
N LEU A 7 2.88 -30.32 16.68
CA LEU A 7 3.38 -29.36 17.66
C LEU A 7 4.75 -28.79 17.29
N GLY A 8 5.67 -29.65 16.82
CA GLY A 8 6.99 -29.22 16.34
C GLY A 8 6.89 -28.28 15.12
N ALA A 9 6.03 -28.60 14.15
CA ALA A 9 5.80 -27.77 12.98
C ALA A 9 5.14 -26.43 13.34
N LEU A 10 4.18 -26.41 14.27
CA LEU A 10 3.55 -25.18 14.78
C LEU A 10 4.53 -24.29 15.53
N SER A 11 5.36 -24.88 16.41
CA SER A 11 6.40 -24.16 17.13
C SER A 11 7.43 -23.55 16.18
N TRP A 12 7.91 -24.33 15.19
CA TRP A 12 8.81 -23.84 14.17
C TRP A 12 8.19 -22.73 13.32
N LEU A 13 6.91 -22.85 12.94
CA LEU A 13 6.18 -21.81 12.23
C LEU A 13 6.08 -20.51 13.04
N LEU A 14 5.75 -20.58 14.33
CA LEU A 14 5.69 -19.41 15.21
C LEU A 14 7.06 -18.73 15.34
N ILE A 15 8.11 -19.51 15.57
CA ILE A 15 9.49 -18.99 15.64
C ILE A 15 9.89 -18.37 14.30
N SER A 16 9.55 -19.00 13.17
CA SER A 16 9.84 -18.47 11.84
C SER A 16 9.09 -17.18 11.57
N ALA A 17 7.82 -17.07 11.98
CA ALA A 17 7.00 -15.88 11.82
C ALA A 17 7.52 -14.71 12.68
N MET A 18 8.02 -14.99 13.88
CA MET A 18 8.67 -14.00 14.73
C MET A 18 10.03 -13.55 14.18
N LYS A 19 10.80 -14.47 13.57
CA LYS A 19 12.11 -14.17 12.97
C LYS A 19 12.02 -13.56 11.57
N ALA A 20 10.92 -13.74 10.84
CA ALA A 20 10.76 -13.27 9.47
C ALA A 20 10.90 -11.74 9.29
N PRO A 21 10.36 -10.88 10.17
CA PRO A 21 10.63 -9.43 10.11
C PRO A 21 12.12 -9.15 10.29
N HIS A 22 12.79 -9.84 11.21
CA HIS A 22 14.20 -9.64 11.49
C HIS A 22 15.09 -10.11 10.33
N SER A 23 14.82 -11.29 9.76
CA SER A 23 15.56 -11.78 8.60
C SER A 23 15.37 -10.89 7.37
N PHE A 24 14.15 -10.37 7.16
CA PHE A 24 13.90 -9.40 6.09
C PHE A 24 14.69 -8.11 6.33
N ILE A 25 14.73 -7.60 7.56
CA ILE A 25 15.53 -6.42 7.92
C ILE A 25 17.03 -6.67 7.64
N GLU A 26 17.56 -7.84 7.98
CA GLU A 26 18.99 -8.14 7.75
C GLU A 26 19.32 -8.34 6.26
N GLU A 27 18.47 -9.03 5.50
CA GLU A 27 18.61 -9.16 4.04
C GLU A 27 18.53 -7.78 3.38
N PHE A 28 17.57 -6.96 3.81
CA PHE A 28 17.41 -5.58 3.39
C PHE A 28 18.63 -4.71 3.74
N LYS A 29 19.15 -4.81 4.97
CA LYS A 29 20.35 -4.09 5.41
C LYS A 29 21.58 -4.51 4.61
N THR A 30 21.65 -5.77 4.19
CA THR A 30 22.74 -6.29 3.36
C THR A 30 22.65 -5.71 1.94
N GLU A 31 21.45 -5.64 1.35
CA GLU A 31 21.21 -4.97 0.07
C GLU A 31 21.55 -3.47 0.15
N MET A 32 21.26 -2.83 1.28
CA MET A 32 21.53 -1.41 1.52
C MET A 32 22.89 -1.10 2.17
N ALA A 33 23.72 -2.12 2.43
CA ALA A 33 25.01 -1.95 3.12
C ALA A 33 25.99 -1.08 2.30
N GLY A 34 25.81 -1.04 0.98
CA GLY A 34 26.56 -0.12 0.09
C GLY A 34 26.29 1.36 0.39
N ILE A 35 25.15 1.70 0.98
CA ILE A 35 24.71 3.08 1.24
C ILE A 35 25.12 3.54 2.65
N LYS A 36 25.30 2.59 3.58
CA LYS A 36 25.74 2.84 4.98
C LYS A 36 27.16 3.42 5.10
N ASN A 37 27.99 3.26 4.06
CA ASN A 37 29.34 3.83 4.01
C ASN A 37 29.37 5.34 3.65
N ASN A 38 28.22 5.96 3.41
CA ASN A 38 28.16 7.40 3.17
C ASN A 38 28.22 8.17 4.50
N LYS A 39 29.44 8.46 4.97
CA LYS A 39 29.73 9.19 6.22
C LYS A 39 28.98 10.53 6.35
N VAL A 40 28.55 11.12 5.23
CA VAL A 40 27.80 12.38 5.19
C VAL A 40 26.37 12.24 5.75
N ILE A 41 25.75 11.07 5.64
CA ILE A 41 24.37 10.83 6.13
C ILE A 41 24.36 10.72 7.67
N LEU A 42 25.41 10.13 8.24
CA LEU A 42 25.52 9.86 9.69
C LEU A 42 25.88 11.11 10.53
N SER A 43 26.20 12.24 9.90
CA SER A 43 26.56 13.48 10.61
C SER A 43 25.36 14.40 10.90
N TYR A 44 24.20 14.15 10.30
CA TYR A 44 23.01 14.98 10.52
C TYR A 44 22.30 14.58 11.83
N PRO A 45 21.81 15.54 12.62
CA PRO A 45 20.81 15.29 13.64
C PRO A 45 19.57 14.60 13.06
N ASP A 46 18.97 13.68 13.82
CA ASP A 46 17.83 12.86 13.40
C ASP A 46 16.68 13.71 12.83
N ASP A 47 16.29 14.79 13.51
CA ASP A 47 15.20 15.68 13.05
C ASP A 47 15.48 16.32 11.69
N LEU A 48 16.74 16.71 11.45
CA LEU A 48 17.16 17.30 10.18
C LEU A 48 17.19 16.25 9.08
N LEU A 49 17.58 15.02 9.40
CA LEU A 49 17.62 13.92 8.44
C LEU A 49 16.20 13.46 8.06
N GLU A 50 15.26 13.39 9.01
CA GLU A 50 13.85 13.14 8.71
C GLU A 50 13.27 14.24 7.81
N ARG A 51 13.54 15.51 8.13
CA ARG A 51 13.10 16.64 7.31
C ARG A 51 13.70 16.58 5.91
N LYS A 52 14.98 16.24 5.79
CA LYS A 52 15.69 16.07 4.53
C LYS A 52 15.08 14.93 3.71
N THR A 53 14.82 13.77 4.32
CA THR A 53 14.16 12.61 3.67
C THR A 53 12.85 13.03 2.98
N ARG A 54 12.01 13.79 3.70
CA ARG A 54 10.73 14.28 3.18
C ARG A 54 10.89 15.27 2.04
N LEU A 55 11.87 16.17 2.13
CA LEU A 55 12.10 17.17 1.08
C LEU A 55 12.70 16.55 -0.18
N ASP A 56 13.71 15.68 -0.02
CA ASP A 56 14.37 14.99 -1.13
C ASP A 56 13.35 14.15 -1.92
N SER A 57 12.49 13.39 -1.22
CA SER A 57 11.47 12.54 -1.87
C SER A 57 10.39 13.34 -2.58
N ARG A 58 9.95 14.46 -1.98
CA ARG A 58 8.96 15.34 -2.59
C ARG A 58 9.52 16.10 -3.79
N LEU A 59 10.79 16.51 -3.72
CA LEU A 59 11.49 17.13 -4.85
C LEU A 59 11.62 16.13 -6.00
N ALA A 60 12.12 14.92 -5.73
CA ALA A 60 12.26 13.87 -6.74
C ALA A 60 10.91 13.45 -7.35
N MET A 61 9.83 13.43 -6.57
CA MET A 61 8.48 13.17 -7.10
C MET A 61 7.96 14.34 -7.96
N SER A 62 8.35 15.58 -7.66
CA SER A 62 7.88 16.76 -8.39
C SER A 62 8.50 16.91 -9.78
N ASP A 63 9.61 16.23 -10.05
CA ASP A 63 10.24 16.16 -11.37
C ASP A 63 9.42 15.32 -12.36
N ASP A 64 8.51 14.48 -11.88
CA ASP A 64 7.58 13.69 -12.69
C ASP A 64 6.32 14.51 -13.03
N ASP A 65 5.88 14.42 -14.30
CA ASP A 65 4.65 15.06 -14.80
C ASP A 65 3.38 14.29 -14.39
N SER A 66 3.54 13.20 -13.63
CA SER A 66 2.46 12.31 -13.19
C SER A 66 1.90 12.68 -11.82
N ILE A 67 0.65 12.26 -11.54
CA ILE A 67 0.08 12.37 -10.20
C ILE A 67 0.78 11.38 -9.26
N GLY A 68 1.34 11.91 -8.17
CA GLY A 68 1.95 11.16 -7.08
C GLY A 68 1.05 11.05 -5.86
N LEU A 69 1.29 10.01 -5.06
CA LEU A 69 0.57 9.74 -3.82
C LEU A 69 1.50 9.98 -2.63
N ARG A 70 1.19 10.96 -1.77
CA ARG A 70 1.96 11.21 -0.55
C ARG A 70 1.16 10.79 0.67
N ILE A 71 1.72 9.87 1.44
CA ILE A 71 1.10 9.30 2.64
C ILE A 71 1.90 9.75 3.85
N ASN A 72 1.31 10.58 4.69
CA ASN A 72 1.92 11.03 5.92
C ASN A 72 1.24 10.38 7.13
N LEU A 73 1.96 9.44 7.75
CA LEU A 73 1.46 8.67 8.91
C LEU A 73 1.58 9.44 10.23
N LYS A 74 2.44 10.46 10.29
CA LYS A 74 2.62 11.33 11.46
C LYS A 74 1.45 12.32 11.58
N GLU A 75 1.13 13.00 10.48
CA GLU A 75 0.02 13.95 10.38
C GLU A 75 -1.33 13.26 10.14
N LYS A 76 -1.33 11.98 9.79
CA LYS A 76 -2.53 11.18 9.44
C LYS A 76 -3.31 11.76 8.26
N PHE A 77 -2.59 12.16 7.22
CA PHE A 77 -3.19 12.65 5.98
C PHE A 77 -2.58 11.96 4.77
N LEU A 78 -3.42 11.79 3.75
CA LEU A 78 -3.02 11.35 2.43
C LEU A 78 -3.28 12.48 1.45
N TYR A 79 -2.32 12.71 0.58
CA TYR A 79 -2.30 13.80 -0.38
C TYR A 79 -2.09 13.24 -1.80
N LEU A 80 -2.89 13.71 -2.75
CA LEU A 80 -2.57 13.58 -4.17
C LEU A 80 -1.85 14.84 -4.61
N GLU A 81 -0.68 14.68 -5.23
CA GLU A 81 0.14 15.81 -5.66
C GLU A 81 0.61 15.65 -7.10
N ILE A 82 0.78 16.76 -7.81
CA ILE A 82 1.42 16.80 -9.13
C ILE A 82 2.38 17.99 -9.14
N LYS A 83 3.64 17.80 -9.56
CA LYS A 83 4.66 18.86 -9.54
C LYS A 83 4.75 19.63 -8.20
N GLY A 84 4.56 18.93 -7.09
CA GLY A 84 4.54 19.50 -5.74
C GLY A 84 3.26 20.26 -5.33
N ILE A 85 2.28 20.39 -6.23
CA ILE A 85 0.97 21.01 -5.96
C ILE A 85 0.01 19.96 -5.41
N VAL A 86 -0.64 20.25 -4.27
CA VAL A 86 -1.65 19.37 -3.66
C VAL A 86 -2.99 19.51 -4.38
N LEU A 87 -3.46 18.43 -5.01
CA LEU A 87 -4.75 18.37 -5.70
C LEU A 87 -5.89 17.93 -4.78
N HIS A 88 -5.60 17.00 -3.87
CA HIS A 88 -6.58 16.44 -2.97
C HIS A 88 -5.93 16.07 -1.64
N LYS A 89 -6.68 16.21 -0.54
CA LYS A 89 -6.26 15.90 0.82
C LYS A 89 -7.38 15.16 1.54
N THR A 90 -7.09 13.98 2.07
CA THR A 90 -8.04 13.21 2.89
C THR A 90 -7.42 12.83 4.23
N PRO A 91 -8.17 12.89 5.35
CA PRO A 91 -7.72 12.35 6.63
C PRO A 91 -7.63 10.83 6.61
N ILE A 92 -6.71 10.29 7.40
CA ILE A 92 -6.57 8.86 7.68
C ILE A 92 -7.33 8.55 8.97
N LEU A 93 -8.39 7.75 8.86
CA LEU A 93 -9.27 7.38 9.97
C LEU A 93 -8.62 6.32 10.88
N GLU A 94 -8.05 5.29 10.27
CA GLU A 94 -7.30 4.25 10.98
C GLU A 94 -5.98 3.96 10.25
N GLN A 95 -4.92 3.69 11.00
CA GLN A 95 -3.64 3.27 10.47
C GLN A 95 -3.04 2.12 11.25
N LYS A 96 -2.49 1.14 10.54
CA LYS A 96 -1.69 0.04 11.10
C LYS A 96 -0.43 -0.10 10.26
N SER A 97 0.73 0.01 10.91
CA SER A 97 2.02 -0.21 10.27
C SER A 97 2.67 -1.47 10.83
N SER A 98 3.28 -2.24 9.93
CA SER A 98 4.08 -3.40 10.33
C SER A 98 5.23 -3.01 11.24
N SER A 99 5.65 -3.92 12.13
CA SER A 99 6.74 -3.67 13.07
C SER A 99 8.05 -3.30 12.39
N PHE A 100 8.28 -3.74 11.14
CA PHE A 100 9.42 -3.36 10.30
C PHE A 100 9.70 -1.85 10.34
N PHE A 101 8.69 -1.02 10.08
CA PHE A 101 8.85 0.43 10.00
C PHE A 101 9.26 1.08 11.34
N LYS A 102 8.97 0.43 12.46
CA LYS A 102 9.34 0.90 13.81
C LYS A 102 10.79 0.57 14.18
N HIS A 103 11.39 -0.44 13.54
CA HIS A 103 12.75 -0.89 13.84
C HIS A 103 13.82 -0.24 12.95
N LEU A 104 13.41 0.55 11.96
CA LEU A 104 14.33 1.30 11.09
C LEU A 104 14.86 2.53 11.83
N SER A 105 16.19 2.66 11.87
CA SER A 105 16.86 3.91 12.26
C SER A 105 16.56 5.03 11.27
N VAL A 106 16.77 6.28 11.67
CA VAL A 106 16.52 7.45 10.81
C VAL A 106 17.40 7.41 9.54
N ALA A 107 18.65 6.96 9.66
CA ALA A 107 19.52 6.76 8.51
C ALA A 107 18.98 5.69 7.54
N GLU A 108 18.47 4.56 8.05
CA GLU A 108 17.87 3.52 7.21
C GLU A 108 16.58 3.99 6.54
N LYS A 109 15.77 4.80 7.25
CA LYS A 109 14.60 5.47 6.65
C LYS A 109 15.01 6.42 5.54
N TYR A 110 16.07 7.22 5.72
CA TYR A 110 16.56 8.11 4.67
C TYR A 110 16.93 7.31 3.42
N VAL A 111 17.75 6.26 3.58
CA VAL A 111 18.16 5.41 2.45
C VAL A 111 16.96 4.83 1.70
N LEU A 112 15.92 4.42 2.42
CA LEU A 112 14.69 3.86 1.84
C LEU A 112 13.76 4.87 1.17
N PHE A 113 13.54 5.99 1.84
CA PHE A 113 12.42 6.88 1.57
C PHE A 113 12.86 8.27 1.09
N HIS A 114 14.16 8.51 0.85
CA HIS A 114 14.64 9.75 0.24
C HIS A 114 14.23 9.90 -1.22
N ASN A 115 13.93 8.78 -1.91
CA ASN A 115 13.33 8.78 -3.24
C ASN A 115 11.89 8.25 -3.16
N PRO A 116 10.99 8.75 -4.02
CA PRO A 116 9.65 8.20 -4.10
C PRO A 116 9.67 6.72 -4.48
N LEU A 117 8.76 5.95 -3.89
CA LEU A 117 8.57 4.54 -4.17
C LEU A 117 7.68 4.36 -5.39
N THR A 118 8.06 3.48 -6.32
CA THR A 118 7.27 3.25 -7.54
C THR A 118 6.31 2.08 -7.35
N ILE A 119 5.06 2.25 -7.80
CA ILE A 119 4.07 1.17 -7.86
C ILE A 119 4.50 0.16 -8.93
N GLN A 120 4.78 -1.08 -8.51
CA GLN A 120 5.10 -2.20 -9.40
C GLN A 120 3.84 -2.94 -9.84
N LYS A 121 2.87 -3.05 -8.93
CA LYS A 121 1.63 -3.78 -9.13
C LYS A 121 0.54 -3.24 -8.22
N ASP A 122 -0.70 -3.34 -8.66
CA ASP A 122 -1.88 -3.07 -7.87
C ASP A 122 -2.90 -4.22 -7.94
N ASP A 123 -3.73 -4.33 -6.90
CA ASP A 123 -4.86 -5.27 -6.80
C ASP A 123 -6.01 -4.57 -6.09
N ALA A 124 -7.19 -4.52 -6.70
CA ALA A 124 -8.31 -3.72 -6.23
C ALA A 124 -9.66 -4.43 -6.44
N THR A 125 -10.65 -4.05 -5.63
CA THR A 125 -12.05 -4.45 -5.82
C THR A 125 -12.73 -3.68 -6.94
N ILE A 126 -12.27 -2.46 -7.21
CA ILE A 126 -12.81 -1.57 -8.26
C ILE A 126 -11.89 -1.55 -9.49
N SER A 127 -12.48 -1.33 -10.67
CA SER A 127 -11.69 -1.07 -11.87
C SER A 127 -11.05 0.31 -11.80
N LYS A 128 -9.79 0.37 -12.25
CA LYS A 128 -9.02 1.62 -12.33
C LYS A 128 -9.49 2.50 -13.49
N ASP A 129 -9.76 1.89 -14.63
CA ASP A 129 -10.29 2.54 -15.82
C ASP A 129 -11.78 2.19 -15.93
N GLN A 130 -12.67 3.20 -15.87
CA GLN A 130 -14.09 3.01 -16.18
C GLN A 130 -14.33 3.36 -17.64
N PHE A 131 -14.70 2.36 -18.44
CA PHE A 131 -15.21 2.58 -19.79
C PHE A 131 -16.73 2.62 -19.72
N GLN A 132 -17.34 3.73 -20.13
CA GLN A 132 -18.76 3.73 -20.49
C GLN A 132 -18.85 3.48 -21.98
N GLU A 133 -19.30 2.28 -22.36
CA GLU A 133 -19.67 1.99 -23.74
C GLU A 133 -21.02 2.65 -24.01
N VAL A 134 -20.99 3.88 -24.53
CA VAL A 134 -22.20 4.59 -24.95
C VAL A 134 -22.53 4.16 -26.37
N ILE A 135 -23.59 3.37 -26.52
CA ILE A 135 -24.15 3.07 -27.83
C ILE A 135 -24.82 4.35 -28.35
N ALA A 136 -24.39 4.82 -29.52
CA ALA A 136 -25.00 6.01 -30.13
C ALA A 136 -26.49 5.75 -30.41
N PRO A 137 -27.40 6.63 -29.96
CA PRO A 137 -28.83 6.47 -30.23
C PRO A 137 -29.09 6.60 -31.73
N LYS A 138 -29.96 5.75 -32.26
CA LYS A 138 -30.31 5.78 -33.69
C LYS A 138 -31.36 6.85 -34.00
N ASP A 139 -32.17 7.24 -33.01
CA ASP A 139 -33.28 8.17 -33.15
C ASP A 139 -33.37 9.20 -32.00
N THR A 140 -33.99 10.36 -32.29
CA THR A 140 -34.15 11.48 -31.34
C THR A 140 -35.02 11.15 -30.12
N ILE A 141 -35.93 10.18 -30.24
CA ILE A 141 -36.78 9.70 -29.12
C ILE A 141 -35.98 8.78 -28.17
N GLU A 142 -35.00 8.02 -28.69
CA GLU A 142 -34.09 7.22 -27.86
C GLU A 142 -33.05 8.09 -27.15
N ALA A 143 -32.62 9.19 -27.80
CA ALA A 143 -31.72 10.17 -27.19
C ALA A 143 -32.33 10.82 -25.94
N ALA A 144 -33.64 11.13 -25.95
CA ALA A 144 -34.33 11.68 -24.78
C ALA A 144 -34.34 10.71 -23.58
N LYS A 145 -34.46 9.40 -23.84
CA LYS A 145 -34.47 8.34 -22.80
C LYS A 145 -33.09 8.08 -22.19
N MET A 146 -31.99 8.26 -22.94
CA MET A 146 -30.63 8.14 -22.38
C MET A 146 -30.28 9.27 -21.39
N THR A 147 -31.01 10.38 -21.40
CA THR A 147 -30.82 11.48 -20.43
C THR A 147 -31.30 11.13 -19.02
N GLU A 148 -32.12 10.09 -18.86
CA GLU A 148 -32.72 9.65 -17.59
C GLU A 148 -31.96 8.49 -16.92
N ILE A 149 -30.64 8.42 -17.10
CA ILE A 149 -29.83 7.48 -16.30
C ILE A 149 -29.72 8.07 -14.88
N ILE A 150 -30.70 7.75 -14.04
CA ILE A 150 -30.62 7.99 -12.60
C ILE A 150 -29.43 7.16 -12.10
N PRO A 151 -28.35 7.77 -11.58
CA PRO A 151 -27.25 7.01 -11.06
C PRO A 151 -27.77 6.17 -9.90
N ASP A 152 -27.62 4.85 -9.99
CA ASP A 152 -28.02 3.93 -8.93
C ASP A 152 -27.17 4.20 -7.68
N THR A 153 -27.70 5.01 -6.76
CA THR A 153 -27.01 5.43 -5.53
C THR A 153 -27.06 4.36 -4.43
N THR A 154 -27.67 3.20 -4.70
CA THR A 154 -28.20 2.33 -3.65
C THR A 154 -27.17 1.33 -3.10
N LEU A 155 -26.08 1.04 -3.82
CA LEU A 155 -25.03 0.11 -3.38
C LEU A 155 -23.64 0.58 -3.84
N THR A 156 -22.95 1.38 -3.01
CA THR A 156 -21.50 1.63 -3.22
C THR A 156 -20.73 0.37 -2.87
N GLU A 157 -20.11 -0.26 -3.88
CA GLU A 157 -19.20 -1.38 -3.68
C GLU A 157 -18.07 -0.99 -2.70
N PRO A 158 -17.64 -1.91 -1.82
CA PRO A 158 -16.55 -1.63 -0.89
C PRO A 158 -15.25 -1.40 -1.67
N VAL A 159 -14.68 -0.22 -1.52
CA VAL A 159 -13.43 0.18 -2.19
C VAL A 159 -12.25 -0.31 -1.37
N MET A 160 -11.51 -1.28 -1.90
CA MET A 160 -10.32 -1.84 -1.27
C MET A 160 -9.26 -2.04 -2.34
N TYR A 161 -8.05 -1.54 -2.10
CA TYR A 161 -6.94 -1.76 -3.01
C TYR A 161 -5.61 -1.88 -2.28
N ARG A 162 -4.68 -2.57 -2.94
CA ARG A 162 -3.33 -2.85 -2.49
C ARG A 162 -2.36 -2.36 -3.55
N LEU A 163 -1.40 -1.55 -3.14
CA LEU A 163 -0.28 -1.09 -3.95
C LEU A 163 0.97 -1.85 -3.50
N TYR A 164 1.59 -2.55 -4.43
CA TYR A 164 2.87 -3.21 -4.26
C TYR A 164 3.94 -2.27 -4.79
N LEU A 165 4.75 -1.76 -3.87
CA LEU A 165 5.82 -0.81 -4.15
C LEU A 165 7.14 -1.54 -4.38
N ASN A 166 8.14 -0.82 -4.85
CA ASN A 166 9.53 -1.27 -4.82
C ASN A 166 10.00 -1.59 -3.38
N HIS A 167 11.11 -2.32 -3.27
CA HIS A 167 11.66 -2.82 -2.00
C HIS A 167 10.70 -3.74 -1.22
N GLY A 168 9.73 -4.37 -1.90
CA GLY A 168 8.79 -5.31 -1.32
C GLY A 168 7.75 -4.68 -0.39
N ILE A 169 7.65 -3.35 -0.34
CA ILE A 169 6.71 -2.66 0.55
C ILE A 169 5.29 -2.75 0.00
N ARG A 170 4.31 -2.93 0.88
CA ARG A 170 2.88 -2.96 0.51
C ARG A 170 2.13 -1.85 1.23
N VAL A 171 1.30 -1.12 0.48
CA VAL A 171 0.33 -0.18 1.03
C VAL A 171 -1.07 -0.72 0.73
N GLN A 172 -1.88 -0.87 1.75
CA GLN A 172 -3.28 -1.29 1.65
C GLN A 172 -4.18 -0.14 2.07
N ILE A 173 -5.09 0.25 1.19
CA ILE A 173 -6.06 1.32 1.45
C ILE A 173 -7.45 0.71 1.39
N THR A 174 -8.24 1.00 2.42
CA THR A 174 -9.63 0.54 2.57
C THR A 174 -10.54 1.74 2.76
N GLY A 175 -11.55 1.86 1.92
CA GLY A 175 -12.64 2.81 2.12
C GLY A 175 -13.47 2.46 3.36
N GLN A 176 -13.96 3.46 4.06
CA GLN A 176 -14.89 3.28 5.16
C GLN A 176 -16.17 2.62 4.65
N LEU A 177 -16.45 1.41 5.13
CA LEU A 177 -17.68 0.71 4.76
C LEU A 177 -18.88 1.40 5.44
N PRO A 178 -20.03 1.54 4.75
CA PRO A 178 -21.29 1.92 5.37
C PRO A 178 -21.68 0.95 6.49
N ASP A 179 -22.34 1.44 7.54
CA ASP A 179 -22.80 0.63 8.69
C ASP A 179 -23.74 -0.52 8.27
N SER A 180 -24.40 -0.39 7.12
CA SER A 180 -25.33 -1.36 6.56
C SER A 180 -24.67 -2.58 5.88
N ILE A 181 -23.36 -2.52 5.59
CA ILE A 181 -22.66 -3.65 4.96
C ILE A 181 -22.04 -4.50 6.07
N PRO A 182 -22.39 -5.81 6.18
CA PRO A 182 -21.70 -6.71 7.10
C PRO A 182 -20.21 -6.69 6.81
N GLN A 183 -19.45 -6.07 7.72
CA GLN A 183 -18.04 -5.72 7.53
C GLN A 183 -17.15 -6.95 7.27
N PHE A 184 -17.66 -8.13 7.64
CA PHE A 184 -17.01 -9.41 7.51
C PHE A 184 -16.89 -9.89 6.04
N TRP A 185 -17.98 -9.89 5.26
CA TRP A 185 -17.99 -10.65 4.00
C TRP A 185 -17.11 -10.06 2.87
N PRO A 186 -17.14 -8.76 2.58
CA PRO A 186 -16.32 -8.19 1.51
C PRO A 186 -14.82 -8.17 1.86
N ARG A 187 -14.49 -7.79 3.11
CA ARG A 187 -13.11 -7.85 3.62
C ARG A 187 -12.57 -9.27 3.58
N PHE A 188 -13.37 -10.26 4.01
CA PHE A 188 -12.96 -11.66 4.03
C PHE A 188 -12.70 -12.22 2.63
N ARG A 189 -13.54 -11.93 1.63
CA ARG A 189 -13.31 -12.41 0.24
C ARG A 189 -12.04 -11.82 -0.37
N PHE A 190 -11.80 -10.53 -0.17
CA PHE A 190 -10.60 -9.86 -0.65
C PHE A 190 -9.34 -10.41 0.03
N ASP A 191 -9.40 -10.63 1.35
CA ASP A 191 -8.30 -11.18 2.14
C ASP A 191 -8.03 -12.67 1.83
N TYR A 192 -9.05 -13.47 1.49
CA TYR A 192 -8.91 -14.92 1.31
C TYR A 192 -8.01 -15.30 0.12
N ARG A 193 -8.10 -14.54 -0.99
CA ARG A 193 -7.23 -14.73 -2.17
C ARG A 193 -5.74 -14.57 -1.81
N ASP A 194 -5.44 -13.62 -0.94
CA ASP A 194 -4.07 -13.35 -0.49
C ASP A 194 -3.60 -14.35 0.56
N ARG A 195 -4.48 -14.72 1.49
CA ARG A 195 -4.19 -15.77 2.47
C ARG A 195 -3.81 -17.07 1.78
N TYR A 196 -4.51 -17.47 0.72
CA TYR A 196 -4.17 -18.69 -0.02
C TYR A 196 -2.78 -18.63 -0.68
N LYS A 197 -2.43 -17.49 -1.30
CA LYS A 197 -1.08 -17.29 -1.87
C LYS A 197 -0.01 -17.32 -0.79
N TYR A 198 -0.24 -16.63 0.32
CA TYR A 198 0.66 -16.63 1.48
C TYR A 198 0.82 -18.02 2.08
N LEU A 199 -0.27 -18.77 2.26
CA LEU A 199 -0.25 -20.17 2.72
C LEU A 199 0.54 -21.07 1.77
N LYS A 200 0.43 -20.86 0.45
CA LYS A 200 1.20 -21.61 -0.55
C LYS A 200 2.70 -21.27 -0.51
N GLU A 201 3.04 -20.00 -0.30
CA GLU A 201 4.44 -19.58 -0.16
C GLU A 201 5.05 -20.01 1.18
N LEU A 202 4.26 -19.96 2.26
CA LEU A 202 4.63 -20.45 3.59
C LEU A 202 4.84 -21.97 3.59
N THR A 203 3.94 -22.74 2.99
CA THR A 203 4.13 -24.20 2.85
C THR A 203 5.37 -24.51 2.01
N ARG A 204 5.60 -23.75 0.93
CA ARG A 204 6.83 -23.88 0.13
C ARG A 204 8.09 -23.48 0.93
N SER A 205 8.02 -22.47 1.79
CA SER A 205 9.15 -22.04 2.63
C SER A 205 9.43 -23.06 3.74
N VAL A 206 8.40 -23.67 4.33
CA VAL A 206 8.52 -24.80 5.26
C VAL A 206 9.22 -25.98 4.59
N ILE A 207 8.75 -26.40 3.41
CA ILE A 207 9.35 -27.53 2.65
C ILE A 207 10.80 -27.24 2.27
N ARG A 208 11.12 -25.98 1.92
CA ARG A 208 12.46 -25.56 1.49
C ARG A 208 13.35 -25.09 2.66
N ASN A 209 12.88 -25.19 3.90
CA ASN A 209 13.56 -24.68 5.11
C ASN A 209 14.05 -23.22 4.96
N LYS A 210 13.25 -22.38 4.31
CA LYS A 210 13.49 -20.94 4.14
C LYS A 210 12.67 -20.15 5.17
N PRO A 211 13.16 -18.97 5.62
CA PRO A 211 12.36 -18.08 6.47
C PRO A 211 11.03 -17.76 5.79
N ALA A 212 9.99 -17.54 6.61
CA ALA A 212 8.66 -17.23 6.10
C ALA A 212 8.71 -15.94 5.26
N PRO A 213 7.99 -15.88 4.13
CA PRO A 213 7.95 -14.68 3.30
C PRO A 213 7.35 -13.54 4.12
N TYR A 214 8.10 -12.46 4.32
CA TYR A 214 7.63 -11.28 5.03
C TYR A 214 7.45 -10.12 4.07
N GLN A 215 6.32 -9.43 4.18
CA GLN A 215 6.05 -8.24 3.38
C GLN A 215 5.67 -7.06 4.28
N PRO A 216 6.56 -6.05 4.43
CA PRO A 216 6.25 -4.85 5.19
C PRO A 216 4.98 -4.19 4.66
N THR A 217 3.96 -4.06 5.51
CA THR A 217 2.65 -3.57 5.10
C THR A 217 2.21 -2.37 5.94
N ILE A 218 1.65 -1.36 5.27
CA ILE A 218 0.94 -0.23 5.87
C ILE A 218 -0.52 -0.34 5.46
N SER A 219 -1.43 -0.48 6.43
CA SER A 219 -2.87 -0.55 6.21
C SER A 219 -3.53 0.72 6.68
N LEU A 220 -4.28 1.37 5.79
CA LEU A 220 -4.94 2.65 6.02
C LEU A 220 -6.45 2.52 5.77
N VAL A 221 -7.24 3.20 6.59
CA VAL A 221 -8.69 3.38 6.37
C VAL A 221 -8.96 4.87 6.13
N ILE A 222 -9.63 5.18 5.02
CA ILE A 222 -10.02 6.54 4.61
C ILE A 222 -11.48 6.56 4.15
N ASN A 223 -12.03 7.73 3.83
CA ASN A 223 -13.37 7.82 3.25
C ASN A 223 -13.46 7.02 1.93
N SER A 224 -14.55 6.28 1.70
CA SER A 224 -14.73 5.47 0.50
C SER A 224 -14.69 6.28 -0.81
N ARG A 225 -15.28 7.48 -0.83
CA ARG A 225 -15.26 8.35 -2.03
C ARG A 225 -13.84 8.80 -2.35
N ASP A 226 -13.09 9.18 -1.32
CA ASP A 226 -11.70 9.60 -1.47
C ASP A 226 -10.82 8.41 -1.88
N ALA A 227 -11.05 7.22 -1.32
CA ALA A 227 -10.35 5.99 -1.71
C ALA A 227 -10.54 5.67 -3.20
N GLU A 228 -11.76 5.78 -3.71
CA GLU A 228 -12.08 5.58 -5.11
C GLU A 228 -11.39 6.62 -6.00
N ALA A 229 -11.50 7.90 -5.64
CA ALA A 229 -10.87 9.00 -6.38
C ALA A 229 -9.34 8.84 -6.44
N ILE A 230 -8.70 8.53 -5.31
CA ILE A 230 -7.26 8.31 -5.22
C ILE A 230 -6.82 7.13 -6.08
N TYR A 231 -7.51 5.99 -5.98
CA TYR A 231 -7.11 4.81 -6.74
C TYR A 231 -7.17 5.04 -8.25
N ARG A 232 -8.19 5.77 -8.72
CA ARG A 232 -8.36 6.11 -10.14
C ARG A 232 -7.39 7.20 -10.60
N ALA A 233 -7.07 8.17 -9.75
CA ALA A 233 -6.18 9.27 -10.10
C ALA A 233 -4.70 8.85 -10.18
N VAL A 234 -4.25 7.94 -9.30
CA VAL A 234 -2.84 7.53 -9.26
C VAL A 234 -2.52 6.60 -10.45
N PRO A 235 -1.49 6.87 -11.26
CA PRO A 235 -1.11 6.02 -12.39
C PRO A 235 -0.75 4.58 -11.98
N LYS A 236 -0.81 3.63 -12.93
CA LYS A 236 -0.44 2.22 -12.69
C LYS A 236 1.02 2.06 -12.24
N LYS A 237 1.91 2.91 -12.73
CA LYS A 237 3.33 3.01 -12.33
C LYS A 237 3.62 4.33 -11.62
N GLY A 238 2.67 4.83 -10.84
CA GLY A 238 2.79 6.09 -10.13
C GLY A 238 3.82 6.05 -8.99
N ASN A 239 4.24 7.24 -8.57
CA ASN A 239 5.16 7.45 -7.46
C ASN A 239 4.40 7.62 -6.14
N VAL A 240 4.95 7.06 -5.06
CA VAL A 240 4.38 7.05 -3.72
C VAL A 240 5.43 7.49 -2.70
N ILE A 241 5.14 8.53 -1.93
CA ILE A 241 5.98 8.97 -0.81
C ILE A 241 5.38 8.45 0.49
N LEU A 242 6.21 7.84 1.33
CA LEU A 242 5.85 7.42 2.68
C LEU A 242 6.59 8.27 3.70
N GLU A 243 5.86 9.04 4.50
CA GLU A 243 6.40 9.78 5.64
C GLU A 243 6.05 9.04 6.93
N LEU A 244 7.08 8.48 7.58
CA LEU A 244 7.01 7.63 8.77
C LEU A 244 7.44 8.35 10.05
#